data_AF-A0A0G1JN09-F1
#
_entry.id   AF-A0A0G1JN09-F1
#
_cell.length_a   1.000
_cell.length_b   1.000
_cell.length_c   1.000
_cell.angle_alpha   90.00
_cell.angle_beta   90.00
_cell.angle_gamma   90.00
#
_symmetry.space_group_name_H-M   'P 1'
#
loop_
_entity.id
_entity.type
_entity.pdbx_description
1 polymer ?
#
loop_
_entity_poly.entity_id
_entity_poly.type
_entity_poly.pdbx_seq_one_letter_code
_entity_poly.pdbx_strand_id
1 'polypeptide(L)'
;MTRELKTIQLSNCEVEIITSLTWGEKERLQGVFLKGAKVGADGLNGYDMSILYEAKLKLMELAIVSIKCGEEVSKFSNEWVENLSAEDGDKLYEELEKLNKKKQ
;
A
#
# COMPACT_ATOMS: atom_id res chain seq x y z
N MET A 1 -11.06 -18.08 -4.81
CA MET A 1 -9.65 -18.01 -5.22
C MET A 1 -8.82 -17.65 -4.00
N THR A 2 -7.97 -18.56 -3.55
CA THR A 2 -7.01 -18.29 -2.47
C THR A 2 -5.87 -17.49 -3.10
N ARG A 3 -5.61 -16.28 -2.61
CA ARG A 3 -4.51 -15.45 -3.10
C ARG A 3 -3.21 -15.98 -2.53
N GLU A 4 -2.14 -15.93 -3.32
CA GLU A 4 -0.81 -16.19 -2.81
C GLU A 4 -0.41 -15.10 -1.82
N LEU A 5 0.15 -15.53 -0.69
CA LEU A 5 0.60 -14.68 0.39
C LEU A 5 2.12 -14.75 0.50
N LYS A 6 2.71 -13.65 0.95
CA LYS A 6 4.13 -13.55 1.28
C LYS A 6 4.26 -12.91 2.66
N THR A 7 5.07 -13.51 3.51
CA THR A 7 5.41 -12.95 4.81
C THR A 7 6.65 -12.06 4.70
N ILE A 8 6.56 -10.86 5.25
CA ILE A 8 7.66 -9.91 5.40
C ILE A 8 8.03 -9.85 6.87
N GLN A 9 9.31 -10.09 7.15
CA GLN A 9 9.87 -10.00 8.50
C GLN A 9 10.30 -8.56 8.76
N LEU A 10 9.61 -7.86 9.65
CA LEU A 10 10.00 -6.56 10.20
C LEU A 10 10.69 -6.75 11.55
N SER A 11 11.25 -5.69 12.11
CA SER A 11 12.03 -5.75 13.35
C SER A 11 11.28 -6.38 14.53
N ASN A 12 9.98 -6.10 14.66
CA ASN A 12 9.15 -6.57 15.77
C ASN A 12 7.88 -7.34 15.33
N CYS A 13 7.64 -7.46 14.01
CA CYS A 13 6.40 -7.99 13.48
C CYS A 13 6.61 -8.82 12.20
N GLU A 14 5.73 -9.79 11.99
CA GLU A 14 5.57 -10.52 10.73
C GLU A 14 4.34 -9.98 10.00
N VAL A 15 4.51 -9.52 8.77
CA VAL A 15 3.42 -8.96 7.97
C VAL A 15 3.12 -9.87 6.80
N GLU A 16 1.90 -10.39 6.73
CA GLU A 16 1.45 -11.14 5.55
C GLU A 16 0.86 -10.17 4.54
N ILE A 17 1.39 -10.21 3.32
CA ILE A 17 0.89 -9.44 2.19
C ILE A 17 0.43 -10.37 1.07
N ILE A 18 -0.55 -9.94 0.28
CA ILE A 18 -0.85 -10.59 -1.01
C ILE A 18 0.28 -10.35 -2.01
N THR A 19 0.51 -11.30 -2.92
CA THR A 19 1.55 -11.18 -3.97
C THR A 19 1.05 -10.59 -5.29
N SER A 20 -0.27 -10.41 -5.43
CA SER A 20 -0.88 -9.81 -6.62
C SER A 20 -2.20 -9.11 -6.28
N LEU A 21 -2.40 -7.95 -6.90
CA LEU A 21 -3.67 -7.22 -6.86
C LEU A 21 -4.60 -7.73 -7.94
N THR A 22 -5.90 -7.81 -7.63
CA THR A 22 -6.92 -7.98 -8.66
C THR A 22 -7.06 -6.71 -9.50
N TRP A 23 -7.66 -6.85 -10.70
CA TRP A 23 -7.91 -5.69 -11.56
C TRP A 23 -8.71 -4.60 -10.84
N GLY A 24 -9.78 -4.96 -10.12
CA GLY A 24 -10.58 -3.97 -9.38
C GLY A 24 -9.82 -3.26 -8.26
N GLU A 25 -8.87 -3.92 -7.60
CA GLU A 25 -8.01 -3.28 -6.59
C GLU A 25 -6.99 -2.33 -7.22
N LYS A 26 -6.47 -2.70 -8.39
CA LYS A 26 -5.60 -1.81 -9.18
C LYS A 26 -6.34 -0.55 -9.62
N GLU A 27 -7.58 -0.68 -10.11
CA GLU A 27 -8.41 0.47 -10.48
C GLU A 27 -8.71 1.37 -9.28
N ARG A 28 -8.99 0.78 -8.10
CA ARG A 28 -9.20 1.56 -6.87
C ARG A 28 -7.95 2.35 -6.48
N LEU A 29 -6.76 1.74 -6.58
CA LEU A 29 -5.49 2.41 -6.29
C LEU A 29 -5.22 3.53 -7.31
N GLN A 30 -5.42 3.29 -8.60
CA GLN A 30 -5.32 4.31 -9.65
C GLN A 30 -6.31 5.46 -9.45
N GLY A 31 -7.53 5.15 -8.99
CA GLY A 31 -8.52 6.15 -8.61
C GLY A 31 -8.03 7.11 -7.53
N VAL A 32 -7.20 6.65 -6.59
CA VAL A 32 -6.56 7.54 -5.60
C VAL A 32 -5.60 8.50 -6.31
N PHE A 33 -4.69 7.99 -7.15
CA PHE A 33 -3.77 8.85 -7.91
C PHE A 33 -4.47 9.92 -8.74
N LEU A 34 -5.61 9.58 -9.35
CA LEU A 34 -6.40 10.52 -10.15
C LEU A 34 -7.03 11.65 -9.33
N LYS A 35 -7.31 11.45 -8.03
CA LYS A 35 -7.79 12.54 -7.16
C LYS A 35 -6.78 13.67 -7.01
N GLY A 36 -5.49 13.39 -7.23
CA GLY A 36 -4.44 14.41 -7.18
C GLY A 36 -4.46 15.35 -8.38
N ALA A 37 -5.10 14.96 -9.49
CA ALA A 37 -5.17 15.78 -10.68
C ALA A 37 -6.14 16.97 -10.47
N LYS A 38 -5.60 18.19 -10.56
CA LYS A 38 -6.42 19.41 -10.58
C LYS A 38 -6.78 19.73 -12.02
N VAL A 39 -8.04 19.50 -12.38
CA VAL A 39 -8.56 19.80 -13.72
C VAL A 39 -9.30 21.13 -13.68
N GLY A 40 -8.89 22.07 -14.52
CA GLY A 40 -9.58 23.33 -14.76
C GLY A 40 -10.12 23.44 -16.19
N ALA A 41 -10.63 24.61 -16.54
CA ALA A 41 -11.27 24.87 -17.84
C ALA A 41 -10.35 24.60 -19.05
N ASP A 42 -9.03 24.78 -18.87
CA ASP A 42 -8.03 24.67 -19.94
C ASP A 42 -7.27 23.34 -19.93
N GLY A 43 -7.64 22.41 -19.03
CA GLY A 43 -6.99 21.10 -18.87
C GLY A 43 -6.38 20.88 -17.49
N LEU A 44 -5.25 20.18 -17.44
CA LEU A 44 -4.59 19.80 -16.19
C LEU A 44 -3.76 20.97 -15.64
N ASN A 45 -4.22 21.55 -14.53
CA ASN A 45 -3.67 22.78 -13.95
C ASN A 45 -2.71 22.52 -12.78
N GLY A 46 -2.54 21.26 -12.37
CA GLY A 46 -1.58 20.90 -11.33
C GLY A 46 -1.83 19.51 -10.74
N TYR A 47 -0.95 19.11 -9.84
CA TYR A 47 -1.04 17.84 -9.13
C TYR A 47 -0.84 18.04 -7.63
N ASP A 48 -1.74 17.50 -6.82
CA ASP A 48 -1.60 17.47 -5.37
C ASP A 48 -0.72 16.29 -4.95
N MET A 49 0.50 16.60 -4.51
CA MET A 49 1.48 15.59 -4.11
C MET A 49 1.11 14.87 -2.81
N SER A 50 0.20 15.41 -1.99
CA SER A 50 -0.28 14.72 -0.78
C SER A 50 -0.99 13.40 -1.12
N ILE A 51 -1.54 13.29 -2.33
CA ILE A 51 -2.18 12.07 -2.83
C ILE A 51 -1.20 10.91 -2.99
N LEU A 52 0.10 11.17 -3.13
CA LEU A 52 1.09 10.09 -3.14
C LEU A 52 1.11 9.34 -1.81
N TYR A 53 1.00 10.06 -0.68
CA TYR A 53 0.92 9.42 0.62
C TYR A 53 -0.38 8.64 0.79
N GLU A 54 -1.51 9.20 0.37
CA GLU A 54 -2.80 8.48 0.38
C GLU A 54 -2.76 7.22 -0.48
N ALA A 55 -2.10 7.27 -1.65
CA ALA A 55 -1.96 6.12 -2.53
C ALA A 55 -1.07 5.04 -1.90
N LYS A 56 -0.01 5.42 -1.18
CA LYS A 56 0.83 4.48 -0.42
C LYS A 56 0.03 3.77 0.67
N LEU A 57 -0.72 4.54 1.49
CA LEU A 57 -1.59 3.97 2.50
C LEU A 57 -2.65 3.05 1.88
N LYS A 58 -3.22 3.44 0.74
CA LYS A 58 -4.21 2.61 0.05
C LYS A 58 -3.61 1.31 -0.46
N LEU A 59 -2.38 1.34 -0.99
CA LEU A 59 -1.68 0.13 -1.41
C LEU A 59 -1.45 -0.80 -0.21
N MET A 60 -1.01 -0.26 0.93
CA MET A 60 -0.82 -1.02 2.17
C MET A 60 -2.14 -1.63 2.66
N GLU A 61 -3.23 -0.88 2.68
CA GLU A 61 -4.57 -1.34 3.06
C GLU A 61 -5.05 -2.51 2.19
N LEU A 62 -4.81 -2.43 0.88
CA LEU A 62 -5.24 -3.46 -0.07
C LEU A 62 -4.35 -4.71 -0.01
N ALA A 63 -3.07 -4.52 0.31
CA ALA A 63 -2.08 -5.57 0.20
C ALA A 63 -1.83 -6.33 1.51
N ILE A 64 -1.93 -5.67 2.66
CA ILE A 64 -1.67 -6.28 3.96
C ILE A 64 -2.90 -7.06 4.42
N VAL A 65 -2.67 -8.35 4.69
CA VAL A 65 -3.72 -9.28 5.12
C VAL A 65 -3.71 -9.41 6.65
N SER A 66 -2.52 -9.55 7.24
CA SER A 66 -2.35 -9.70 8.67
C SER A 66 -1.02 -9.09 9.12
N ILE A 67 -1.00 -8.63 10.36
CA ILE A 67 0.18 -8.13 11.05
C ILE A 67 0.27 -8.89 12.36
N LYS A 68 1.38 -9.58 12.61
CA LYS A 68 1.62 -10.34 13.83
C LYS A 68 2.81 -9.76 14.57
N CYS A 69 2.61 -9.18 15.74
CA CYS A 69 3.66 -8.65 16.60
C CYS A 69 3.68 -9.46 17.90
N GLY A 70 4.59 -10.43 18.01
CA GLY A 70 4.58 -11.40 19.11
C GLY A 70 3.35 -12.32 19.06
N GLU A 71 2.51 -12.27 20.11
CA GLU A 71 1.25 -13.03 20.20
C GLU A 71 0.05 -12.28 19.61
N GLU A 72 0.16 -10.97 19.39
CA GLU A 72 -0.93 -10.15 18.88
C GLU A 72 -1.03 -10.22 17.36
N VAL A 73 -2.25 -10.48 16.85
CA VAL A 73 -2.56 -10.44 15.43
C VAL A 73 -3.56 -9.32 15.17
N SER A 74 -3.16 -8.37 14.33
CA SER A 74 -3.95 -7.21 13.94
C SER A 74 -4.07 -7.11 12.42
N LYS A 75 -4.94 -6.21 11.97
CA LYS A 75 -5.08 -5.84 10.55
C LYS A 75 -4.43 -4.48 10.33
N PHE A 76 -4.22 -4.14 9.05
CA PHE A 76 -3.76 -2.81 8.66
C PHE A 76 -4.57 -1.70 9.33
N SER A 77 -3.86 -0.70 9.85
CA SER A 77 -4.39 0.60 10.25
C SER A 77 -3.37 1.68 9.91
N ASN A 78 -3.85 2.91 9.67
CA ASN A 78 -2.95 4.04 9.42
C ASN A 78 -2.04 4.31 10.62
N GLU A 79 -2.60 4.22 11.83
CA GLU A 79 -1.86 4.40 13.09
C GLU A 79 -0.70 3.39 13.20
N TRP A 80 -0.89 2.14 12.77
CA TRP A 80 0.20 1.17 12.80
C TRP A 80 1.35 1.56 11.87
N VAL A 81 1.05 2.02 10.66
CA VAL A 81 2.07 2.49 9.70
C VAL A 81 2.78 3.74 10.22
N GLU A 82 2.05 4.67 10.82
CA GLU A 82 2.63 5.91 11.38
C GLU A 82 3.58 5.63 12.55
N ASN A 83 3.42 4.50 13.23
CA ASN A 83 4.29 4.05 14.32
C ASN A 83 5.41 3.10 13.87
N LEU A 84 5.51 2.75 12.58
CA LEU A 84 6.64 1.98 12.07
C LEU A 84 7.93 2.82 12.10
N SER A 85 9.05 2.12 12.31
CA SER A 85 10.36 2.72 12.04
C SER A 85 10.46 3.04 10.55
N ALA A 86 11.25 4.07 10.20
CA ALA A 86 11.47 4.42 8.79
C ALA A 86 12.05 3.23 8.00
N GLU A 87 12.96 2.46 8.59
CA GLU A 87 13.57 1.27 7.98
C GLU A 87 12.55 0.16 7.71
N ASP A 88 11.69 -0.16 8.67
CA ASP A 88 10.63 -1.16 8.48
C ASP A 88 9.56 -0.69 7.49
N GLY A 89 9.23 0.61 7.53
CA GLY A 89 8.31 1.25 6.59
C GLY A 89 8.81 1.18 5.15
N ASP A 90 10.08 1.51 4.92
CA ASP A 90 10.71 1.44 3.60
C ASP A 90 10.78 -0.01 3.11
N LYS A 91 11.20 -0.95 3.95
CA LYS A 91 11.27 -2.39 3.63
C LYS A 91 9.90 -2.95 3.24
N LEU A 92 8.85 -2.63 4.01
CA LEU A 92 7.49 -3.04 3.70
C LEU A 92 7.05 -2.45 2.36
N TYR A 93 7.28 -1.16 2.15
CA TYR A 93 6.86 -0.47 0.94
C TYR A 93 7.57 -0.97 -0.32
N GLU A 94 8.87 -1.28 -0.26
CA GLU A 94 9.62 -1.88 -1.37
C GLU A 94 9.03 -3.21 -1.85
N GLU A 95 8.58 -4.05 -0.92
CA GLU A 95 7.92 -5.31 -1.25
C GLU A 95 6.52 -5.07 -1.85
N LEU A 96 5.79 -4.09 -1.34
CA LEU A 96 4.50 -3.70 -1.87
C LEU A 96 4.58 -3.08 -3.28
N GLU A 97 5.63 -2.32 -3.59
CA GLU A 97 5.85 -1.79 -4.93
C GLU A 97 6.00 -2.89 -5.99
N LYS A 98 6.52 -4.06 -5.61
CA LYS A 98 6.65 -5.21 -6.53
C LYS A 98 5.28 -5.72 -6.99
N LEU A 99 4.21 -5.47 -6.22
CA LEU A 99 2.83 -5.79 -6.60
C LEU A 99 2.36 -4.96 -7.79
N ASN A 100 2.83 -3.71 -7.90
CA ASN A 100 2.48 -2.82 -8.99
C ASN A 100 3.43 -2.97 -10.20
N LYS A 101 4.68 -3.41 -9.96
CA LYS A 101 5.71 -3.54 -10.99
C LYS A 101 5.72 -4.89 -11.74
N LYS A 102 5.03 -5.94 -11.27
CA LYS A 102 4.93 -7.22 -12.03
C LYS A 102 3.93 -7.11 -13.19
N LYS A 103 4.37 -6.51 -14.29
CA LYS A 103 3.95 -6.81 -15.68
C LYS A 103 4.89 -6.06 -16.65
N GLN A 104 6.07 -6.62 -16.86
CA GLN A 104 6.75 -6.66 -18.16
C GLN A 104 7.42 -8.01 -18.31
#